data_AF-A0A7K4CDK9-F1
#
_entry.id   AF-A0A7K4CDK9-F1
#
_cell.length_a   1.000
_cell.length_b   1.000
_cell.length_c   1.000
_cell.angle_alpha   90.00
_cell.angle_beta   90.00
_cell.angle_gamma   90.00
#
_symmetry.space_group_name_H-M   'P 1'
#
loop_
_entity.id
_entity.type
_entity.pdbx_description
1 polymer ?
#
loop_
_entity_poly.entity_id
_entity_poly.type
_entity_poly.pdbx_seq_one_letter_code
_entity_poly.pdbx_strand_id
1 'polypeptide(L)'
;TQPLKDVDLTIIKTQETREVNSMRCAFGEVEVTEHFTGYKIKRRDTIIGIEPLTLPPLTFRTRAFWFIPPAAVERAVTSAGKDLAGGLHGAEHAIIALMPLHVMCDRWDVGGLSSASYGETGEPAIFVYDAYEGGIGLAEKAYSILPDMLTSAYELVRDCPCEDGCPSCIHSPKCGNDNQPLDKEATLLILDRLCQDPGFQNSAAGVPLPGKIFS
;
A
#
# COMPACT_ATOMS: atom_id res chain seq x y z
N THR A 1 -15.99 19.87 -3.13
CA THR A 1 -14.64 20.08 -3.69
C THR A 1 -13.74 18.95 -3.21
N GLN A 2 -12.59 18.72 -3.84
CA GLN A 2 -11.61 17.71 -3.42
C GLN A 2 -10.20 18.28 -3.61
N PRO A 3 -9.31 18.24 -2.61
CA PRO A 3 -7.96 18.78 -2.75
C PRO A 3 -7.13 17.96 -3.76
N LEU A 4 -6.24 18.65 -4.45
CA LEU A 4 -5.10 18.08 -5.16
C LEU A 4 -3.90 18.16 -4.21
N LYS A 5 -3.26 17.02 -3.95
CA LYS A 5 -2.10 16.98 -3.10
C LYS A 5 -1.06 15.98 -3.58
N ASP A 6 0.19 16.36 -3.40
CA ASP A 6 1.37 15.50 -3.49
C ASP A 6 1.92 15.28 -2.08
N VAL A 7 2.55 14.13 -1.86
CA VAL A 7 3.09 13.75 -0.54
C VAL A 7 4.55 13.37 -0.72
N ASP A 8 5.41 13.99 0.06
CA ASP A 8 6.81 13.62 0.23
C ASP A 8 7.02 13.03 1.63
N LEU A 9 7.96 12.10 1.75
CA LEU A 9 8.27 11.44 3.02
C LEU A 9 9.78 11.28 3.19
N THR A 10 10.30 11.70 4.35
CA THR A 10 11.70 11.50 4.73
C THR A 10 11.80 10.60 5.95
N ILE A 11 12.65 9.57 5.90
CA ILE A 11 12.97 8.75 7.07
C ILE A 11 13.85 9.57 8.02
N ILE A 12 13.36 9.81 9.23
CA ILE A 12 14.10 10.54 10.27
C ILE A 12 14.92 9.58 11.13
N LYS A 13 14.30 8.45 11.52
CA LYS A 13 14.95 7.46 12.38
C LYS A 13 14.36 6.08 12.19
N THR A 14 15.21 5.12 11.82
CA THR A 14 14.86 3.69 11.90
C THR A 14 15.02 3.20 13.34
N GLN A 15 14.01 2.53 13.87
CA GLN A 15 14.02 1.97 15.22
C GLN A 15 14.15 0.45 15.22
N GLU A 16 13.40 -0.21 14.34
CA GLU A 16 13.43 -1.65 14.18
C GLU A 16 13.58 -2.00 12.71
N THR A 17 14.32 -3.07 12.43
CA THR A 17 14.41 -3.69 11.11
C THR A 17 14.27 -5.19 11.26
N ARG A 18 13.54 -5.82 10.35
CA ARG A 18 13.46 -7.28 10.25
C ARG A 18 13.29 -7.72 8.81
N GLU A 19 13.61 -8.97 8.54
CA GLU A 19 13.31 -9.60 7.27
C GLU A 19 12.02 -10.41 7.39
N VAL A 20 11.10 -10.24 6.46
CA VAL A 20 9.84 -11.00 6.37
C VAL A 20 9.71 -11.45 4.92
N ASN A 21 9.56 -12.74 4.63
CA ASN A 21 9.37 -13.22 3.25
C ASN A 21 10.45 -12.68 2.27
N SER A 22 11.71 -12.64 2.70
CA SER A 22 12.85 -12.05 1.97
C SER A 22 12.76 -10.54 1.68
N MET A 23 11.79 -9.85 2.27
CA MET A 23 11.60 -8.41 2.18
C MET A 23 12.20 -7.71 3.40
N ARG A 24 12.94 -6.63 3.17
CA ARG A 24 13.45 -5.78 4.25
C ARG A 24 12.32 -4.89 4.73
N CYS A 25 11.91 -5.09 5.98
CA CYS A 25 10.87 -4.33 6.65
C CYS A 25 11.50 -3.51 7.76
N ALA A 26 10.97 -2.31 7.98
CA ALA A 26 11.44 -1.43 9.02
C ALA A 26 10.30 -0.61 9.62
N PHE A 27 10.54 -0.14 10.83
CA PHE A 27 9.62 0.70 11.58
C PHE A 27 10.40 1.82 12.27
N GLY A 28 9.80 3.01 12.34
CA GLY A 28 10.47 4.18 12.88
C GLY A 28 9.72 5.49 12.71
N GLU A 29 10.46 6.58 12.81
CA GLU A 29 9.98 7.96 12.69
C GLU A 29 10.22 8.49 11.29
N VAL A 30 9.20 9.13 10.73
CA VAL A 30 9.24 9.77 9.42
C VAL A 30 8.71 11.19 9.52
N GLU A 31 9.14 12.05 8.61
CA GLU A 31 8.58 13.38 8.39
C GLU A 31 7.81 13.35 7.07
N VAL A 32 6.52 13.66 7.14
CA VAL A 32 5.60 13.68 6.01
C VAL A 32 5.35 15.13 5.65
N THR A 33 5.47 15.46 4.36
CA THR A 33 5.18 16.79 3.83
C THR A 33 4.10 16.68 2.77
N GLU A 34 2.96 17.32 3.00
CA GLU A 34 1.85 17.38 2.05
C GLU A 34 1.83 18.74 1.33
N HIS A 35 1.87 18.69 -0.01
CA HIS A 35 1.82 19.85 -0.89
C HIS A 35 0.44 19.99 -1.51
N PHE A 36 -0.31 21.05 -1.17
CA PHE A 36 -1.64 21.32 -1.72
C PHE A 36 -1.55 22.31 -2.89
N THR A 37 -1.70 21.80 -4.11
CA THR A 37 -1.50 22.58 -5.35
C THR A 37 -2.79 23.14 -5.94
N GLY A 38 -3.95 22.65 -5.48
CA GLY A 38 -5.25 23.07 -5.98
C GLY A 38 -6.40 22.28 -5.39
N TYR A 39 -7.59 22.48 -5.92
CA TYR A 39 -8.74 21.64 -5.62
C TYR A 39 -9.66 21.48 -6.84
N LYS A 40 -10.22 20.27 -6.98
CA LYS A 40 -11.27 19.94 -7.93
C LYS A 40 -12.62 20.44 -7.41
N ILE A 41 -13.38 21.14 -8.25
CA ILE A 41 -14.79 21.42 -8.04
C ILE A 41 -15.58 20.27 -8.66
N LYS A 42 -16.34 19.55 -7.82
CA LYS A 42 -17.15 18.40 -8.23
C LYS A 42 -18.63 18.68 -8.06
N ARG A 43 -19.44 18.24 -9.03
CA ARG A 43 -20.91 18.17 -8.95
C ARG A 43 -21.30 16.71 -9.14
N ARG A 44 -21.66 16.03 -8.05
CA ARG A 44 -21.70 14.55 -8.00
C ARG A 44 -20.32 14.01 -8.39
N ASP A 45 -20.25 13.06 -9.32
CA ASP A 45 -18.99 12.45 -9.78
C ASP A 45 -18.32 13.22 -10.93
N THR A 46 -18.92 14.30 -11.41
CA THR A 46 -18.37 15.10 -12.51
C THR A 46 -17.48 16.23 -11.97
N ILE A 47 -16.24 16.29 -12.47
CA ILE A 47 -15.34 17.44 -12.26
C ILE A 47 -15.81 18.57 -13.18
N ILE A 48 -16.17 19.71 -12.59
CA ILE A 48 -16.65 20.89 -13.31
C ILE A 48 -15.64 22.04 -13.33
N GLY A 49 -14.52 21.89 -12.62
CA GLY A 49 -13.43 22.85 -12.60
C GLY A 49 -12.26 22.38 -11.73
N ILE A 50 -11.09 22.96 -11.95
CA ILE A 50 -9.92 22.82 -11.09
C ILE A 50 -9.44 24.24 -10.80
N GLU A 51 -9.34 24.59 -9.53
CA GLU A 51 -8.83 25.88 -9.09
C GLU A 51 -7.45 25.69 -8.48
N PRO A 52 -6.43 26.41 -8.95
CA PRO A 52 -5.10 26.35 -8.36
C PRO A 52 -5.11 26.97 -6.96
N LEU A 53 -4.18 26.50 -6.13
CA LEU A 53 -4.03 26.96 -4.76
C LEU A 53 -2.56 27.15 -4.43
N THR A 54 -2.27 28.22 -3.69
CA THR A 54 -0.93 28.48 -3.16
C THR A 54 -1.02 28.48 -1.64
N LEU A 55 -0.72 27.34 -1.03
CA LEU A 55 -0.59 27.19 0.42
C LEU A 55 0.83 26.81 0.80
N PRO A 56 1.28 27.17 2.01
CA PRO A 56 2.47 26.54 2.57
C PRO A 56 2.23 25.02 2.72
N PRO A 57 3.26 24.19 2.54
CA PRO A 57 3.14 22.76 2.77
C PRO A 57 2.81 22.46 4.24
N LEU A 58 2.09 21.35 4.45
CA LEU A 58 1.86 20.82 5.79
C LEU A 58 2.92 19.75 6.08
N THR A 59 3.80 20.03 7.04
CA THR A 59 4.85 19.09 7.46
C THR A 59 4.62 18.65 8.89
N PHE A 60 4.66 17.34 9.15
CA PHE A 60 4.54 16.77 10.50
C PHE A 60 5.38 15.50 10.63
N ARG A 61 5.81 15.20 11.85
CA ARG A 61 6.53 13.96 12.16
C ARG A 61 5.58 12.93 12.72
N THR A 62 5.74 11.69 12.32
CA THR A 62 4.87 10.58 12.71
C THR A 62 5.60 9.25 12.71
N ARG A 63 4.89 8.18 13.07
CA ARG A 63 5.35 6.80 13.11
C ARG A 63 4.94 6.12 11.81
N ALA A 64 5.87 5.36 11.22
CA ALA A 64 5.61 4.61 10.00
C ALA A 64 6.26 3.24 10.05
N PHE A 65 5.67 2.30 9.34
CA PHE A 65 6.39 1.16 8.83
C PHE A 65 6.59 1.30 7.33
N TRP A 66 7.67 0.71 6.85
CA TRP A 66 7.94 0.63 5.44
C TRP A 66 8.65 -0.66 5.10
N PHE A 67 8.59 -1.00 3.83
CA PHE A 67 9.27 -2.18 3.35
C PHE A 67 9.74 -1.99 1.92
N ILE A 68 10.83 -2.70 1.60
CA ILE A 68 11.48 -2.68 0.30
C ILE A 68 11.27 -4.04 -0.33
N PRO A 69 10.40 -4.17 -1.35
CA PRO A 69 10.18 -5.43 -2.04
C PRO A 69 11.50 -6.04 -2.52
N PRO A 70 11.66 -7.37 -2.48
CA PRO A 70 12.85 -8.01 -3.02
C PRO A 70 13.08 -7.62 -4.48
N ALA A 71 14.33 -7.45 -4.91
CA ALA A 71 14.64 -7.08 -6.30
C ALA A 71 14.08 -8.05 -7.36
N ALA A 72 13.73 -9.28 -6.96
CA ALA A 72 13.04 -10.24 -7.81
C ALA A 72 11.62 -9.79 -8.20
N VAL A 73 10.94 -9.02 -7.35
CA VAL A 73 9.61 -8.46 -7.59
C VAL A 73 9.64 -7.46 -8.73
N GLU A 74 10.53 -6.48 -8.66
CA GLU A 74 10.73 -5.50 -9.73
C GLU A 74 11.04 -6.18 -11.07
N ARG A 75 11.94 -7.17 -11.08
CA ARG A 75 12.25 -7.95 -12.28
C ARG A 75 11.03 -8.71 -12.81
N ALA A 76 10.21 -9.29 -11.94
CA ALA A 76 9.02 -10.04 -12.34
C ALA A 76 7.97 -9.12 -12.99
N VAL A 77 7.69 -7.96 -12.38
CA VAL A 77 6.76 -6.96 -12.91
C VAL A 77 7.25 -6.43 -14.27
N THR A 78 8.53 -6.07 -14.34
CA THR A 78 9.16 -5.58 -15.59
C THR A 78 9.13 -6.63 -16.70
N SER A 79 9.46 -7.89 -16.38
CA SER A 79 9.47 -8.99 -17.37
C SER A 79 8.06 -9.32 -17.88
N ALA A 80 7.03 -9.06 -17.08
CA ALA A 80 5.64 -9.20 -17.47
C ALA A 80 5.11 -7.99 -18.27
N GLY A 81 5.93 -6.96 -18.49
CA GLY A 81 5.53 -5.74 -19.19
C GLY A 81 4.50 -4.91 -18.42
N LYS A 82 4.49 -5.01 -17.08
CA LYS A 82 3.54 -4.35 -16.19
C LYS A 82 4.15 -3.11 -15.52
N ASP A 83 3.30 -2.23 -14.99
CA ASP A 83 3.75 -0.99 -14.35
C ASP A 83 4.10 -1.21 -12.87
N LEU A 84 5.39 -1.06 -12.53
CA LEU A 84 5.87 -1.16 -11.15
C LEU A 84 5.26 -0.07 -10.26
N ALA A 85 5.18 1.16 -10.73
CA ALA A 85 4.66 2.26 -9.92
C ALA A 85 3.17 2.05 -9.63
N GLY A 86 2.38 1.71 -10.66
CA GLY A 86 0.97 1.36 -10.51
C GLY A 86 0.74 0.14 -9.62
N GLY A 87 1.62 -0.87 -9.70
CA GLY A 87 1.55 -2.05 -8.85
C GLY A 87 1.81 -1.77 -7.37
N LEU A 88 2.86 -1.01 -7.06
CA LEU A 88 3.21 -0.60 -5.70
C LEU A 88 2.11 0.27 -5.09
N HIS A 89 1.56 1.19 -5.87
CA HIS A 89 0.45 2.07 -5.47
C HIS A 89 -0.83 1.29 -5.19
N GLY A 90 -1.18 0.31 -6.02
CA GLY A 90 -2.32 -0.57 -5.74
C GLY A 90 -2.10 -1.43 -4.50
N ALA A 91 -0.86 -1.89 -4.24
CA ALA A 91 -0.52 -2.65 -3.04
C ALA A 91 -0.65 -1.79 -1.77
N GLU A 92 -0.13 -0.56 -1.80
CA GLU A 92 -0.32 0.43 -0.73
C GLU A 92 -1.80 0.65 -0.42
N HIS A 93 -2.62 0.86 -1.46
CA HIS A 93 -4.06 1.05 -1.31
C HIS A 93 -4.76 -0.15 -0.66
N ALA A 94 -4.41 -1.38 -1.07
CA ALA A 94 -4.97 -2.61 -0.53
C ALA A 94 -4.59 -2.79 0.95
N ILE A 95 -3.34 -2.51 1.32
CA ILE A 95 -2.86 -2.58 2.72
C ILE A 95 -3.63 -1.57 3.58
N ILE A 96 -3.72 -0.30 3.16
CA ILE A 96 -4.46 0.73 3.90
C ILE A 96 -5.95 0.41 3.99
N ALA A 97 -6.54 -0.22 2.98
CA ALA A 97 -7.93 -0.65 2.99
C ALA A 97 -8.25 -1.67 4.08
N LEU A 98 -7.26 -2.48 4.45
CA LEU A 98 -7.40 -3.54 5.44
C LEU A 98 -6.97 -3.13 6.84
N MET A 99 -6.32 -1.99 7.02
CA MET A 99 -5.93 -1.46 8.33
C MET A 99 -7.09 -1.47 9.35
N PRO A 100 -8.32 -1.01 9.02
CA PRO A 100 -9.44 -1.04 9.95
C PRO A 100 -9.78 -2.43 10.50
N LEU A 101 -9.59 -3.49 9.69
CA LEU A 101 -9.91 -4.87 10.09
C LEU A 101 -8.90 -5.45 11.09
N HIS A 102 -7.65 -4.97 11.04
CA HIS A 102 -6.54 -5.56 11.78
C HIS A 102 -6.10 -4.75 12.99
N VAL A 103 -6.24 -3.41 12.92
CA VAL A 103 -5.80 -2.50 13.99
C VAL A 103 -6.92 -1.62 14.56
N MET A 104 -8.18 -1.88 14.19
CA MET A 104 -9.38 -1.22 14.74
C MET A 104 -9.33 0.31 14.65
N CYS A 105 -8.92 0.84 13.50
CA CYS A 105 -8.85 2.27 13.21
C CYS A 105 -9.86 2.69 12.13
N ASP A 106 -10.01 4.00 11.90
CA ASP A 106 -10.61 4.49 10.68
C ASP A 106 -9.55 4.52 9.55
N ARG A 107 -9.99 4.39 8.30
CA ARG A 107 -9.10 4.55 7.12
C ARG A 107 -8.50 5.97 7.07
N TRP A 108 -9.19 6.97 7.61
CA TRP A 108 -8.72 8.35 7.67
C TRP A 108 -7.53 8.52 8.63
N ASP A 109 -7.35 7.62 9.60
CA ASP A 109 -6.26 7.65 10.58
C ASP A 109 -4.90 7.20 10.04
N VAL A 110 -4.85 6.70 8.81
CA VAL A 110 -3.64 6.12 8.20
C VAL A 110 -3.35 6.79 6.85
N GLY A 111 -2.10 7.20 6.63
CA GLY A 111 -1.58 7.63 5.35
C GLY A 111 -0.65 6.60 4.73
N GLY A 112 -0.26 6.83 3.48
CA GLY A 112 0.75 6.03 2.82
C GLY A 112 1.45 6.79 1.71
N LEU A 113 2.55 6.19 1.28
CA LEU A 113 3.30 6.59 0.11
C LEU A 113 3.87 5.34 -0.53
N SER A 114 3.74 5.21 -1.84
CA SER A 114 4.46 4.23 -2.65
C SER A 114 5.37 4.95 -3.62
N SER A 115 6.58 4.41 -3.81
CA SER A 115 7.53 4.92 -4.78
C SER A 115 8.26 3.78 -5.47
N ALA A 116 8.40 3.86 -6.79
CA ALA A 116 9.24 2.95 -7.57
C ALA A 116 10.74 3.22 -7.37
N SER A 117 11.10 4.39 -6.83
CA SER A 117 12.49 4.78 -6.58
C SER A 117 12.53 5.74 -5.39
N TYR A 118 13.01 5.26 -4.25
CA TYR A 118 13.09 6.00 -2.99
C TYR A 118 14.52 6.03 -2.46
N GLY A 119 14.91 7.19 -1.92
CA GLY A 119 16.24 7.39 -1.32
C GLY A 119 17.38 7.36 -2.33
N GLU A 120 18.61 7.42 -1.83
CA GLU A 120 19.82 7.50 -2.66
C GLU A 120 20.09 6.23 -3.48
N THR A 121 19.66 5.07 -2.97
CA THR A 121 19.80 3.77 -3.65
C THR A 121 18.75 3.57 -4.75
N GLY A 122 17.71 4.42 -4.79
CA GLY A 122 16.66 4.37 -5.81
C GLY A 122 15.81 3.11 -5.73
N GLU A 123 15.64 2.52 -4.55
CA GLU A 123 14.91 1.27 -4.36
C GLU A 123 13.39 1.49 -4.29
N PRO A 124 12.56 0.54 -4.78
CA PRO A 124 11.13 0.62 -4.59
C PRO A 124 10.76 0.49 -3.12
N ALA A 125 9.80 1.27 -2.66
CA ALA A 125 9.37 1.27 -1.27
C ALA A 125 7.88 1.57 -1.13
N ILE A 126 7.26 0.96 -0.12
CA ILE A 126 5.91 1.29 0.35
C ILE A 126 6.01 1.70 1.82
N PHE A 127 5.39 2.82 2.15
CA PHE A 127 5.28 3.40 3.47
C PHE A 127 3.81 3.42 3.89
N VAL A 128 3.56 3.11 5.16
CA VAL A 128 2.26 3.29 5.81
C VAL A 128 2.52 3.95 7.15
N TYR A 129 1.82 5.05 7.42
CA TYR A 129 2.10 5.91 8.56
C TYR A 129 0.83 6.39 9.25
N ASP A 130 0.96 6.75 10.52
CA ASP A 130 -0.15 7.33 11.28
C ASP A 130 -0.41 8.76 10.79
N ALA A 131 -1.67 9.09 10.46
CA ALA A 131 -2.07 10.41 9.98
C ALA A 131 -2.23 11.45 11.11
N TYR A 132 -1.41 11.33 12.17
CA TYR A 132 -1.39 12.20 13.34
C TYR A 132 0.05 12.52 13.73
N GLU A 133 0.32 13.78 14.08
CA GLU A 133 1.63 14.19 14.57
C GLU A 133 2.03 13.41 15.83
N GLY A 134 3.29 12.96 15.88
CA GLY A 134 3.85 12.07 16.90
C GLY A 134 3.49 10.59 16.74
N GLY A 135 2.46 10.28 15.94
CA GLY A 135 1.89 8.95 15.79
C GLY A 135 1.05 8.50 16.99
N ILE A 136 0.14 7.56 16.73
CA ILE A 136 -0.84 7.03 17.69
C ILE A 136 -0.74 5.50 17.85
N GLY A 137 0.21 4.86 17.15
CA GLY A 137 0.55 3.45 17.31
C GLY A 137 -0.10 2.50 16.29
N LEU A 138 -0.77 3.02 15.25
CA LEU A 138 -1.42 2.17 14.24
C LEU A 138 -0.37 1.48 13.36
N ALA A 139 0.61 2.23 12.87
CA ALA A 139 1.74 1.72 12.09
C ALA A 139 2.57 0.72 12.89
N GLU A 140 2.78 0.96 14.19
CA GLU A 140 3.49 0.04 15.08
C GLU A 140 2.75 -1.29 15.22
N LYS A 141 1.44 -1.21 15.47
CA LYS A 141 0.60 -2.41 15.58
C LYS A 141 0.56 -3.16 14.26
N ALA A 142 0.34 -2.48 13.14
CA ALA A 142 0.29 -3.09 11.81
C ALA A 142 1.63 -3.72 11.42
N TYR A 143 2.76 -3.07 11.74
CA TYR A 143 4.08 -3.64 11.57
C TYR A 143 4.23 -4.96 12.31
N SER A 144 3.76 -5.06 13.56
CA SER A 144 3.87 -6.30 14.35
C SER A 144 3.18 -7.50 13.68
N ILE A 145 2.12 -7.28 12.91
CA ILE A 145 1.30 -8.28 12.20
C ILE A 145 1.42 -8.19 10.67
N LEU A 146 2.49 -7.57 10.17
CA LEU A 146 2.68 -7.31 8.74
C LEU A 146 2.48 -8.55 7.83
N PRO A 147 2.94 -9.78 8.17
CA PRO A 147 2.69 -10.96 7.34
C PRO A 147 1.19 -11.25 7.10
N ASP A 148 0.37 -11.12 8.14
CA ASP A 148 -1.08 -11.37 8.06
C ASP A 148 -1.78 -10.27 7.26
N MET A 149 -1.32 -9.01 7.42
CA MET A 149 -1.78 -7.87 6.64
C MET A 149 -1.51 -8.07 5.14
N LEU A 150 -0.31 -8.49 4.77
CA LEU A 150 0.09 -8.72 3.38
C LEU A 150 -0.69 -9.88 2.75
N THR A 151 -0.89 -10.97 3.51
CA THR A 151 -1.71 -12.10 3.07
C THR A 151 -3.15 -11.65 2.81
N SER A 152 -3.75 -10.90 3.74
CA SER A 152 -5.10 -10.35 3.57
C SER A 152 -5.19 -9.41 2.36
N ALA A 153 -4.17 -8.59 2.13
CA ALA A 153 -4.11 -7.68 0.98
C ALA A 153 -4.04 -8.45 -0.35
N TYR A 154 -3.22 -9.49 -0.42
CA TYR A 154 -3.16 -10.37 -1.58
C TYR A 154 -4.53 -11.01 -1.86
N GLU A 155 -5.18 -11.59 -0.85
CA GLU A 155 -6.50 -12.22 -1.00
C GLU A 155 -7.57 -11.23 -1.45
N LEU A 156 -7.60 -10.01 -0.88
CA LEU A 156 -8.52 -8.95 -1.28
C LEU A 156 -8.41 -8.63 -2.77
N VAL A 157 -7.19 -8.49 -3.30
CA VAL A 157 -6.98 -8.13 -4.71
C VAL A 157 -7.25 -9.34 -5.62
N ARG A 158 -6.83 -10.54 -5.20
CA ARG A 158 -6.98 -11.81 -5.95
C ARG A 158 -8.44 -12.18 -6.15
N ASP A 159 -9.24 -12.08 -5.09
CA ASP A 159 -10.63 -12.56 -5.09
C ASP A 159 -11.61 -11.51 -5.64
N CYS A 160 -11.14 -10.28 -5.87
CA CYS A 160 -11.95 -9.24 -6.49
C CYS A 160 -12.17 -9.53 -8.00
N PRO A 161 -13.41 -9.56 -8.49
CA PRO A 161 -13.73 -9.97 -9.87
C PRO A 161 -13.46 -8.88 -10.94
N CYS A 162 -13.02 -7.68 -10.55
CA CYS A 162 -12.74 -6.61 -11.52
C CYS A 162 -11.51 -6.92 -12.38
N GLU A 163 -11.40 -6.28 -13.55
CA GLU A 163 -10.26 -6.45 -14.45
C GLU A 163 -9.12 -5.48 -14.10
N ASP A 164 -9.41 -4.18 -14.09
CA ASP A 164 -8.37 -3.14 -14.01
C ASP A 164 -8.12 -2.58 -12.60
N GLY A 165 -9.00 -2.89 -11.66
CA GLY A 165 -9.03 -2.26 -10.34
C GLY A 165 -10.38 -1.58 -10.04
N CYS A 166 -10.76 -1.53 -8.76
CA CYS A 166 -12.02 -0.90 -8.35
C CYS A 166 -11.97 -0.46 -6.86
N PRO A 167 -13.00 0.27 -6.37
CA PRO A 167 -13.13 0.66 -4.96
C PRO A 167 -13.09 -0.49 -3.95
N SER A 168 -13.37 -1.72 -4.38
CA SER A 168 -13.34 -2.90 -3.51
C SER A 168 -11.95 -3.57 -3.42
N CYS A 169 -10.95 -3.11 -4.18
CA CYS A 169 -9.59 -3.66 -4.10
C CYS A 169 -8.51 -2.57 -4.06
N ILE A 170 -8.12 -2.03 -5.21
CA ILE A 170 -6.93 -1.17 -5.33
C ILE A 170 -7.24 0.32 -5.52
N HIS A 171 -8.50 0.75 -5.52
CA HIS A 171 -8.82 2.18 -5.50
C HIS A 171 -8.95 2.68 -4.06
N SER A 172 -8.41 3.87 -3.80
CA SER A 172 -8.53 4.58 -2.54
C SER A 172 -9.31 5.88 -2.74
N PRO A 173 -10.34 6.16 -1.90
CA PRO A 173 -10.99 7.46 -1.90
C PRO A 173 -10.09 8.58 -1.33
N LYS A 174 -8.97 8.23 -0.69
CA LYS A 174 -7.98 9.15 -0.15
C LYS A 174 -6.83 9.48 -1.12
N CYS A 175 -6.78 8.83 -2.29
CA CYS A 175 -5.68 9.00 -3.22
C CYS A 175 -5.61 10.45 -3.72
N GLY A 176 -4.47 11.12 -3.52
CA GLY A 176 -4.21 12.47 -4.02
C GLY A 176 -4.04 12.53 -5.54
N ASN A 177 -3.64 11.41 -6.14
CA ASN A 177 -3.26 11.28 -7.55
C ASN A 177 -4.37 10.67 -8.42
N ASP A 178 -5.64 10.83 -8.00
CA ASP A 178 -6.82 10.36 -8.73
C ASP A 178 -6.82 8.86 -9.07
N ASN A 179 -6.19 8.04 -8.21
CA ASN A 179 -5.97 6.61 -8.42
C ASN A 179 -5.16 6.32 -9.70
N GLN A 180 -4.15 7.14 -9.99
CA GLN A 180 -3.24 6.94 -11.11
C GLN A 180 -1.77 7.17 -10.71
N PRO A 181 -0.83 6.34 -11.25
CA PRO A 181 -1.09 5.11 -12.00
C PRO A 181 -1.62 3.99 -11.09
N LEU A 182 -2.34 3.01 -11.65
CA LEU A 182 -2.71 1.76 -10.99
C LEU A 182 -2.64 0.62 -12.00
N ASP A 183 -2.13 -0.53 -11.57
CA ASP A 183 -2.04 -1.76 -12.38
C ASP A 183 -2.37 -2.96 -11.49
N LYS A 184 -3.57 -3.51 -11.64
CA LYS A 184 -4.06 -4.61 -10.80
C LYS A 184 -3.21 -5.87 -10.94
N GLU A 185 -2.76 -6.21 -12.14
CA GLU A 185 -1.93 -7.40 -12.37
C GLU A 185 -0.54 -7.22 -11.74
N ALA A 186 0.06 -6.03 -11.86
CA ALA A 186 1.29 -5.70 -11.15
C ALA A 186 1.10 -5.79 -9.63
N THR A 187 0.00 -5.25 -9.09
CA THR A 187 -0.32 -5.33 -7.66
C THR A 187 -0.45 -6.78 -7.19
N LEU A 188 -1.11 -7.65 -7.96
CA LEU A 188 -1.22 -9.08 -7.65
C LEU A 188 0.15 -9.76 -7.61
N LEU A 189 0.99 -9.53 -8.63
CA LEU A 189 2.34 -10.08 -8.69
C LEU A 189 3.20 -9.61 -7.51
N ILE A 190 3.10 -8.34 -7.14
CA ILE A 190 3.81 -7.79 -5.99
C ILE A 190 3.32 -8.47 -4.71
N LEU A 191 2.03 -8.38 -4.40
CA LEU A 191 1.46 -8.90 -3.15
C LEU A 191 1.66 -10.41 -2.99
N ASP A 192 1.54 -11.20 -4.08
CA ASP A 192 1.84 -12.64 -4.08
C ASP A 192 3.26 -12.92 -3.59
N ARG A 193 4.24 -12.15 -4.08
CA ARG A 193 5.65 -12.30 -3.66
C ARG A 193 5.89 -11.79 -2.26
N LEU A 194 5.14 -10.79 -1.80
CA LEU A 194 5.26 -10.26 -0.44
C LEU A 194 4.63 -11.19 0.61
N CYS A 195 3.63 -12.01 0.25
CA CYS A 195 2.99 -12.94 1.19
C CYS A 195 3.59 -14.36 1.18
N GLN A 196 4.34 -14.75 0.14
CA GLN A 196 5.00 -16.06 0.08
C GLN A 196 6.23 -16.13 1.00
N ASP A 197 6.18 -17.00 2.01
CA ASP A 197 7.38 -17.46 2.72
C ASP A 197 8.20 -18.35 1.76
N PRO A 198 9.49 -18.07 1.52
CA PRO A 198 10.39 -18.96 0.77
C PRO A 198 10.41 -20.40 1.31
N GLY A 199 10.02 -20.62 2.58
CA GLY A 199 9.89 -21.93 3.22
C GLY A 199 8.58 -22.69 2.91
N PHE A 200 7.61 -22.07 2.24
CA PHE A 200 6.28 -22.66 1.98
C PHE A 200 6.09 -23.14 0.53
N GLN A 201 7.16 -23.63 -0.11
CA GLN A 201 7.04 -24.41 -1.35
C GLN A 201 7.23 -25.91 -1.09
N ASN A 202 6.36 -26.54 -0.28
CA ASN A 202 5.97 -27.95 -0.44
C ASN A 202 4.85 -28.36 0.54
N SER A 203 3.57 -28.13 0.20
CA SER A 203 2.46 -28.90 0.80
C SER A 203 1.16 -28.91 0.00
N ALA A 204 1.15 -28.42 -1.25
CA ALA A 204 0.04 -28.67 -2.18
C ALA A 204 0.19 -30.06 -2.83
N ALA A 205 0.24 -31.11 -2.00
CA ALA A 205 0.03 -32.49 -2.40
C ALA A 205 -1.08 -33.09 -1.54
N GLY A 206 -2.32 -32.95 -2.03
CA GLY A 206 -3.42 -33.86 -1.72
C GLY A 206 -4.08 -33.73 -0.35
N VAL A 207 -5.10 -32.88 -0.24
CA VAL A 207 -6.22 -33.15 0.67
C VAL A 207 -7.34 -33.76 -0.17
N PRO A 208 -7.73 -35.04 0.02
CA PRO A 208 -8.86 -35.63 -0.69
C PRO A 208 -10.16 -35.03 -0.18
N LEU A 209 -11.07 -34.70 -1.11
CA LEU A 209 -12.44 -34.29 -0.79
C LEU A 209 -13.16 -35.42 -0.03
N PRO A 210 -13.87 -35.14 1.08
CA PRO A 210 -14.66 -36.15 1.77
C PRO A 210 -15.77 -36.67 0.85
N GLY A 211 -15.79 -37.98 0.68
CA GLY A 211 -16.70 -38.71 -0.20
C GLY A 211 -18.17 -38.51 0.17
N LYS A 212 -19.01 -38.40 -0.86
CA LYS A 212 -20.46 -38.48 -0.77
C LYS A 212 -20.88 -39.81 -0.15
N ILE A 213 -21.53 -39.75 1.01
CA ILE A 213 -22.27 -40.89 1.57
C ILE A 213 -23.57 -40.99 0.77
N PHE A 214 -23.71 -42.09 0.04
CA PHE A 214 -24.99 -42.52 -0.53
C PHE A 214 -25.89 -43.01 0.61
N SER A 215 -27.13 -42.55 0.62
CA SER A 215 -28.31 -43.24 1.17
C SER A 215 -29.49 -42.96 0.25
#